data_AF-A0A6B2UFY1-F1
#
_entry.id   AF-A0A6B2UFY1-F1
#
_cell.length_a   1.000
_cell.length_b   1.000
_cell.length_c   1.000
_cell.angle_alpha   90.00
_cell.angle_beta   90.00
_cell.angle_gamma   90.00
#
_symmetry.space_group_name_H-M   'P 1'
#
loop_
_entity.id
_entity.type
_entity.pdbx_description
1 polymer ?
#
loop_
_entity_poly.entity_id
_entity_poly.type
_entity_poly.pdbx_seq_one_letter_code
_entity_poly.pdbx_strand_id
1 'polypeptide(L)'
;IIGFDSLNILGWLMFHGLDIAAVLVIPGASYFLWRRMKDRGAITGQRFAYDLVPLIALIVIAVTGLLLTFSSIFLHGGGYEFLAIL
;
A
#
# COMPACT_ATOMS: atom_id res chain seq x y z
N ILE A 1 2.36 14.93 -29.69
CA ILE A 1 3.00 14.32 -28.48
C ILE A 1 2.13 14.72 -27.31
N ILE A 2 1.38 13.79 -26.71
CA ILE A 2 0.59 14.12 -25.51
C ILE A 2 1.59 14.23 -24.36
N GLY A 3 1.84 15.45 -23.89
CA GLY A 3 2.74 15.70 -22.75
C GLY A 3 2.04 15.34 -21.44
N PHE A 4 2.66 14.50 -20.63
CA PHE A 4 2.21 14.26 -19.26
C PHE A 4 2.94 15.23 -18.34
N ASP A 5 2.20 16.18 -17.78
CA ASP A 5 2.72 17.12 -16.79
C ASP A 5 2.42 16.59 -15.38
N SER A 6 3.46 16.19 -14.65
CA SER A 6 3.36 15.66 -13.29
C SER A 6 3.05 16.74 -12.24
N LEU A 7 3.17 18.03 -12.59
CA LEU A 7 2.90 19.14 -11.67
C LEU A 7 1.42 19.52 -11.62
N ASN A 8 0.64 19.14 -12.64
CA ASN A 8 -0.80 19.32 -12.58
C ASN A 8 -1.43 18.31 -11.60
N ILE A 9 -2.62 18.63 -11.07
CA ILE A 9 -3.27 17.84 -10.03
C ILE A 9 -3.45 16.37 -10.43
N LEU A 10 -3.80 16.11 -11.69
CA LEU A 10 -4.00 14.74 -12.20
C LEU A 10 -2.68 13.99 -12.28
N GLY A 11 -1.62 14.65 -12.72
CA GLY A 11 -0.27 14.10 -12.83
C GLY A 11 0.31 13.78 -11.46
N TRP A 12 0.14 14.67 -10.48
CA TRP A 12 0.56 14.44 -9.11
C TRP A 12 -0.20 13.27 -8.47
N LEU A 13 -1.52 13.19 -8.67
CA LEU A 13 -2.36 12.08 -8.22
C LEU A 13 -1.95 10.75 -8.84
N MET A 14 -1.61 10.74 -10.12
CA MET A 14 -1.12 9.54 -10.80
C MET A 14 0.26 9.12 -10.27
N PHE A 15 1.13 10.09 -9.95
CA PHE A 15 2.47 9.83 -9.39
C PHE A 15 2.43 9.30 -7.95
N HIS A 16 1.51 9.80 -7.12
CA HIS A 16 1.33 9.40 -5.72
C HIS A 16 0.14 8.45 -5.52
N GLY A 17 -0.42 7.90 -6.59
CA GLY A 17 -1.64 7.10 -6.54
C GLY A 17 -1.48 5.86 -5.66
N LEU A 18 -0.29 5.25 -5.68
CA LEU A 18 0.05 4.11 -4.82
C LEU A 18 0.03 4.51 -3.34
N ASP A 19 0.60 5.65 -2.98
CA ASP A 19 0.66 6.14 -1.59
C ASP A 19 -0.74 6.44 -1.06
N ILE A 20 -1.56 7.10 -1.87
CA ILE A 20 -2.94 7.43 -1.53
C ILE A 20 -3.74 6.14 -1.32
N ALA A 21 -3.60 5.17 -2.23
CA ALA A 21 -4.25 3.88 -2.09
C ALA A 21 -3.80 3.17 -0.80
N ALA A 22 -2.51 3.16 -0.50
CA ALA A 22 -1.98 2.51 0.69
C ALA A 22 -2.48 3.15 2.00
N VAL A 23 -2.50 4.49 2.07
CA VAL A 23 -3.02 5.24 3.21
C VAL A 23 -4.51 4.98 3.44
N LEU A 24 -5.30 4.72 2.39
CA LEU A 24 -6.72 4.34 2.52
C LEU A 24 -6.91 2.87 2.87
N VAL A 25 -6.10 1.98 2.30
CA VAL A 25 -6.20 0.52 2.49
C VAL A 25 -5.79 0.11 3.89
N ILE A 26 -4.72 0.66 4.45
CA ILE A 26 -4.20 0.24 5.78
C ILE A 26 -5.26 0.40 6.87
N PRO A 27 -5.90 1.58 7.07
CA PRO A 27 -6.95 1.74 8.07
C PRO A 27 -8.18 0.86 7.79
N GLY A 28 -8.62 0.78 6.53
CA GLY A 28 -9.80 0.00 6.15
C GLY A 28 -9.62 -1.51 6.39
N ALA A 29 -8.49 -2.06 5.93
CA ALA A 29 -8.16 -3.47 6.12
C ALA A 29 -7.90 -3.78 7.61
N SER A 30 -7.24 -2.89 8.34
CA SER A 30 -7.01 -3.05 9.79
C SER A 30 -8.32 -3.03 10.58
N TYR A 31 -9.25 -2.14 10.24
CA TYR A 31 -10.57 -2.09 10.86
C TYR A 31 -11.38 -3.36 10.57
N PHE A 32 -11.38 -3.83 9.32
CA PHE A 32 -12.08 -5.05 8.95
C PHE A 32 -11.47 -6.29 9.63
N LEU A 33 -10.14 -6.34 9.76
CA LEU A 33 -9.42 -7.38 10.50
C LEU A 33 -9.81 -7.39 11.98
N TRP A 34 -9.80 -6.21 12.60
CA TRP A 34 -10.18 -6.03 14.00
C TRP A 34 -11.63 -6.47 14.25
N ARG A 35 -12.55 -6.07 13.37
CA ARG A 35 -13.96 -6.52 13.43
C ARG A 35 -14.08 -8.04 13.33
N ARG A 36 -13.38 -8.66 12.36
CA ARG A 36 -13.38 -10.13 12.18
C ARG A 36 -12.85 -10.85 13.43
N MET A 37 -11.86 -10.28 14.12
CA MET A 37 -11.31 -10.87 15.34
C MET A 37 -12.23 -10.72 16.57
N LYS A 38 -13.14 -9.73 16.59
CA LYS A 38 -14.11 -9.52 17.67
C LYS A 38 -15.31 -10.47 17.55
N ASP A 39 -15.74 -10.79 16.33
CA ASP A 39 -16.91 -11.63 16.02
C ASP A 39 -16.68 -13.15 16.23
N ARG A 40 -15.68 -13.53 17.05
CA ARG A 40 -15.19 -14.91 17.31
C ARG A 40 -16.19 -15.87 18.00
N GLY A 41 -17.46 -15.52 18.11
CA GLY A 41 -18.49 -16.37 18.73
C GLY A 41 -18.94 -17.58 17.91
N ALA A 42 -18.56 -17.69 16.63
CA ALA A 42 -19.05 -18.74 15.71
C ALA A 42 -17.92 -19.45 14.93
N ILE A 43 -16.83 -19.84 15.60
CA ILE A 43 -15.65 -20.49 15.01
C ILE A 43 -15.91 -21.99 14.77
N THR A 44 -16.97 -22.35 14.05
CA THR A 44 -17.25 -23.76 13.68
C THR A 44 -17.32 -24.01 12.18
N GLY A 45 -17.06 -22.99 11.34
CA GLY A 45 -16.98 -23.16 9.88
C GLY A 45 -16.02 -22.24 9.13
N GLN A 46 -15.27 -21.38 9.84
CA GLN A 46 -14.46 -20.36 9.16
C GLN A 46 -13.15 -20.93 8.62
N ARG A 47 -12.97 -20.87 7.30
CA ARG A 47 -11.67 -21.12 6.67
C ARG A 47 -10.74 -19.94 6.96
N PHE A 48 -10.11 -19.94 8.13
CA PHE A 48 -9.16 -18.91 8.59
C PHE A 48 -8.19 -18.48 7.47
N ALA A 49 -7.66 -19.45 6.73
CA ALA A 49 -6.75 -19.22 5.62
C ALA A 49 -7.37 -18.44 4.44
N TYR A 50 -8.66 -18.56 4.17
CA TYR A 50 -9.28 -17.90 3.01
C TYR A 50 -9.84 -16.51 3.33
N ASP A 51 -10.13 -16.21 4.60
CA ASP A 51 -10.70 -14.92 4.99
C ASP A 51 -9.66 -13.95 5.54
N LEU A 52 -8.70 -14.43 6.34
CA LEU A 52 -7.74 -13.56 7.04
C LEU A 52 -6.46 -13.34 6.23
N VAL A 53 -6.02 -14.35 5.48
CA VAL A 53 -4.80 -14.24 4.66
C VAL A 53 -4.91 -13.12 3.62
N PRO A 54 -6.02 -12.97 2.87
CA PRO A 54 -6.13 -11.85 1.92
C PRO A 54 -6.07 -10.49 2.61
N LEU A 55 -6.71 -10.36 3.78
CA LEU A 55 -6.69 -9.12 4.56
C LEU A 55 -5.27 -8.75 5.02
N ILE A 56 -4.53 -9.72 5.55
CA ILE A 56 -3.16 -9.52 5.99
C ILE A 56 -2.27 -9.20 4.79
N ALA A 57 -2.43 -9.93 3.67
CA ALA A 57 -1.70 -9.68 2.44
C ALA A 57 -1.92 -8.24 1.92
N LEU A 58 -3.17 -7.74 1.96
CA LEU A 58 -3.48 -6.36 1.57
C LEU A 58 -2.74 -5.33 2.43
N ILE A 59 -2.70 -5.54 3.75
CA ILE A 59 -1.96 -4.66 4.67
C ILE A 59 -0.45 -4.71 4.35
N VAL A 60 0.11 -5.90 4.16
CA VAL A 60 1.55 -6.07 3.84
C VAL A 60 1.91 -5.39 2.52
N ILE A 61 1.10 -5.58 1.47
CA ILE A 61 1.33 -4.95 0.16
C ILE A 61 1.21 -3.42 0.27
N ALA A 62 0.23 -2.90 1.00
CA ALA A 62 0.08 -1.46 1.20
C ALA A 62 1.27 -0.85 1.97
N VAL A 63 1.73 -1.52 3.04
CA VAL A 63 2.91 -1.08 3.81
C VAL A 63 4.17 -1.09 2.94
N THR A 64 4.40 -2.16 2.17
CA THR A 64 5.55 -2.24 1.27
C THR A 64 5.50 -1.19 0.16
N GLY A 65 4.31 -0.85 -0.35
CA GLY A 65 4.12 0.28 -1.25
C GLY A 65 4.58 1.62 -0.65
N LEU A 66 4.16 1.92 0.59
CA LEU A 66 4.61 3.14 1.29
C LEU A 66 6.11 3.14 1.59
N LEU A 67 6.72 1.97 1.80
CA LEU A 67 8.17 1.87 1.99
C LEU A 67 8.95 2.28 0.74
N LEU A 68 8.40 2.16 -0.47
CA LEU A 68 9.04 2.66 -1.69
C LEU A 68 9.13 4.19 -1.67
N THR A 69 8.07 4.87 -1.24
CA THR A 69 8.05 6.32 -1.09
C THR A 69 8.87 6.80 0.10
N PHE A 70 8.87 6.04 1.19
CA PHE A 70 9.80 6.29 2.29
C PHE A 70 11.25 6.17 1.81
N SER A 71 11.58 5.14 1.03
CA SER A 71 12.89 4.95 0.42
C SER A 71 13.25 6.11 -0.52
N SER A 72 12.33 6.60 -1.35
CA SER A 72 12.63 7.72 -2.25
C SER A 72 12.89 9.03 -1.49
N ILE A 73 12.10 9.31 -0.45
CA ILE A 73 12.20 10.56 0.35
C ILE A 73 13.39 10.52 1.32
N PHE A 74 13.58 9.42 2.05
CA PHE A 74 14.61 9.34 3.09
C PHE A 74 15.97 8.88 2.55
N LEU A 75 15.99 7.89 1.64
CA LEU A 75 17.25 7.40 1.08
C LEU A 75 17.70 8.24 -0.12
N HIS A 76 16.93 9.23 -0.59
CA HIS A 76 17.27 10.10 -1.73
C HIS A 76 17.66 9.35 -3.01
N GLY A 77 17.25 8.07 -3.14
CA GLY A 77 17.73 7.21 -4.21
C GLY A 77 19.17 6.69 -4.02
N GLY A 78 19.68 6.61 -2.79
CA GLY A 78 21.02 6.13 -2.41
C GLY A 78 21.32 4.66 -2.72
N GLY A 79 20.44 3.97 -3.45
CA GLY A 79 20.70 2.68 -4.11
C GLY A 79 20.63 2.73 -5.65
N TYR A 80 20.28 3.88 -6.21
CA TYR A 80 20.10 4.16 -7.64
C TYR A 80 21.14 5.15 -8.19
N GLU A 81 22.09 5.65 -7.37
CA GLU A 81 23.22 6.45 -7.86
C GLU A 81 23.98 5.74 -8.99
N PHE A 82 24.04 4.40 -8.97
CA PHE A 82 24.63 3.60 -10.04
C PHE A 82 23.88 3.71 -11.38
N LEU A 83 22.55 3.91 -11.37
CA LEU A 83 21.76 4.12 -12.58
C LEU A 83 21.82 5.58 -13.09
N ALA A 84 22.20 6.53 -12.24
CA ALA A 84 22.40 7.92 -12.64
C ALA A 84 23.76 8.17 -13.36
N ILE A 85 24.66 7.18 -13.31
CA ILE A 85 25.98 7.22 -13.97
C ILE A 85 25.95 6.64 -15.40
N LEU A 86 24.89 5.91 -15.79
CA LEU A 86 24.69 5.37 -17.13
C LEU A 86 23.90 6.35 -18.02
#